data_AF-A0A5K0ZU94-F1
#
_entry.id   AF-A0A5K0ZU94-F1
#
_cell.length_a   1.000
_cell.length_b   1.000
_cell.length_c   1.000
_cell.angle_alpha   90.00
_cell.angle_beta   90.00
_cell.angle_gamma   90.00
#
_symmetry.space_group_name_H-M   'P 1'
#
loop_
_entity.id
_entity.type
_entity.pdbx_description
1 polymer ?
#
loop_
_entity_poly.entity_id
_entity_poly.type
_entity_poly.pdbx_seq_one_letter_code
_entity_poly.pdbx_strand_id
1 'polypeptide(L)' 'VTIVLAYLMKNRNMSLSEALGHVKSKRPQIAPNEGFILQLQNFEKSLG' A
#
# COMPACT_ATOMS: atom_id res chain seq x y z
N VAL A 1 -2.43 -5.10 7.14
CA VAL A 1 -1.52 -4.14 6.48
C VAL A 1 -2.09 -3.66 5.14
N THR A 2 -2.57 -4.59 4.30
CA THR A 2 -3.11 -4.31 2.95
C THR A 2 -4.17 -3.21 2.91
N ILE A 3 -5.19 -3.26 3.78
CA ILE A 3 -6.25 -2.24 3.81
C ILE A 3 -5.70 -0.86 4.21
N VAL A 4 -4.73 -0.81 5.12
CA VAL A 4 -4.07 0.45 5.52
C VAL A 4 -3.29 1.04 4.34
N LEU A 5 -2.59 0.20 3.56
CA LEU A 5 -1.91 0.63 2.34
C LEU A 5 -2.91 1.22 1.34
N ALA A 6 -3.98 0.50 1.04
CA ALA A 6 -5.04 0.97 0.13
C ALA A 6 -5.70 2.28 0.61
N TYR A 7 -5.94 2.42 1.91
CA TYR A 7 -6.46 3.66 2.50
C TYR A 7 -5.50 4.83 2.30
N LEU A 8 -4.21 4.65 2.59
CA LEU A 8 -3.21 5.70 2.38
C LEU A 8 -3.11 6.08 0.90
N MET A 9 -3.15 5.09 0.01
CA MET A 9 -3.13 5.35 -1.43
C MET A 9 -4.32 6.21 -1.86
N LYS A 10 -5.54 5.80 -1.51
CA LYS A 10 -6.77 6.50 -1.93
C LYS A 10 -7.00 7.85 -1.24
N ASN A 11 -6.79 7.91 0.08
CA ASN A 11 -7.19 9.06 0.89
C ASN A 11 -6.06 10.06 1.13
N ARG A 12 -4.81 9.65 0.91
CA ARG A 12 -3.62 10.51 1.08
C ARG A 12 -2.83 10.67 -0.22
N ASN A 13 -3.35 10.19 -1.35
CA ASN A 13 -2.75 10.29 -2.67
C ASN A 13 -1.31 9.77 -2.71
N MET A 14 -1.07 8.66 -2.00
CA MET A 14 0.24 7.99 -1.97
C MET A 14 0.30 6.92 -3.05
N SER A 15 1.45 6.79 -3.69
CA SER A 15 1.81 5.56 -4.41
C SER A 15 1.89 4.37 -3.43
N LEU A 16 1.83 3.15 -3.96
CA LEU A 16 2.05 1.93 -3.20
C LEU A 16 3.43 1.95 -2.52
N SER A 17 4.45 2.48 -3.19
CA SER A 17 5.80 2.63 -2.65
C SER A 17 5.82 3.57 -1.43
N GLU A 18 5.20 4.74 -1.55
CA GLU A 18 5.09 5.70 -0.45
C GLU A 18 4.30 5.14 0.72
N ALA A 19 3.17 4.47 0.45
CA ALA A 19 2.37 3.83 1.49
C ALA A 19 3.16 2.71 2.22
N LEU A 20 3.91 1.88 1.48
CA LEU A 20 4.77 0.85 2.05
C LEU A 20 5.87 1.46 2.91
N GLY A 21 6.57 2.49 2.42
CA GLY A 21 7.58 3.21 3.18
C GLY A 21 7.02 3.84 4.46
N HIS A 22 5.86 4.50 4.35
CA HIS A 22 5.16 5.11 5.47
C HIS A 22 4.82 4.07 6.54
N VAL A 23 4.16 2.96 6.16
CA VAL A 23 3.77 1.93 7.12
C VAL A 23 4.99 1.21 7.70
N LYS A 24 6.03 0.93 6.89
CA LYS A 24 7.29 0.32 7.36
C LYS A 24 7.99 1.17 8.41
N SER A 25 7.95 2.50 8.28
CA SER A 25 8.54 3.43 9.26
C SER A 25 7.86 3.37 10.63
N LYS A 26 6.58 3.00 10.69
CA LYS A 26 5.80 2.88 11.95
C LYS A 26 5.71 1.44 12.46
N ARG A 27 5.78 0.46 11.55
CA ARG A 27 5.74 -0.97 11.84
C ARG A 27 6.72 -1.68 10.90
N PRO A 28 7.98 -1.89 11.32
CA PRO A 28 9.01 -2.51 10.47
C PRO A 28 8.66 -3.93 10.01
N GLN A 29 7.92 -4.69 10.83
CA GLN A 29 7.47 -6.05 10.52
C GLN A 29 6.21 -6.04 9.64
N ILE A 30 6.34 -5.53 8.42
CA ILE A 30 5.31 -5.64 7.38
C ILE A 30 5.70 -6.69 6.35
N ALA A 31 4.77 -7.55 5.99
CA ALA A 31 4.94 -8.56 4.95
C ALA A 31 3.57 -8.88 4.33
N PRO A 32 3.04 -8.01 3.45
CA PRO A 32 1.92 -8.42 2.59
C PRO A 32 2.37 -9.62 1.75
N ASN A 33 1.50 -10.61 1.57
CA ASN A 33 1.79 -11.70 0.63
C ASN A 33 1.82 -11.18 -0.82
N GLU A 34 2.44 -11.93 -1.73
CA GLU A 34 2.60 -11.52 -3.13
C GLU A 34 1.26 -11.23 -3.83
N GLY A 35 0.22 -12.03 -3.54
CA GLY A 35 -1.12 -11.81 -4.07
C GLY A 35 -1.71 -10.44 -3.67
N PHE A 36 -1.51 -10.02 -2.42
CA PHE A 36 -1.92 -8.69 -1.97
C PHE A 36 -1.08 -7.58 -2.55
N ILE A 37 0.22 -7.79 -2.78
CA ILE A 37 1.05 -6.81 -3.51
C ILE A 37 0.51 -6.60 -4.92
N LEU A 38 0.20 -7.68 -5.65
CA LEU A 38 -0.38 -7.59 -6.99
C LEU A 38 -1.73 -6.88 -7.00
N GLN A 39 -2.61 -7.18 -6.04
CA GLN A 39 -3.88 -6.48 -5.89
C GLN A 39 -3.70 -4.99 -5.59
N LEU A 40 -2.73 -4.62 -4.77
CA LEU A 40 -2.42 -3.22 -4.47
C LEU A 40 -1.83 -2.50 -5.69
N GLN A 41 -0.98 -3.14 -6.49
CA GLN A 41 -0.48 -2.56 -7.75
C GLN A 41 -1.61 -2.33 -8.76
N ASN A 42 -2.57 -3.26 -8.86
CA ASN A 42 -3.74 -3.07 -9.71
C ASN A 42 -4.66 -1.96 -9.18
N PHE A 43 -4.78 -1.86 -7.85
CA PHE A 43 -5.54 -0.79 -7.21
C PHE A 43 -4.90 0.58 -7.47
N GLU A 44 -3.57 0.70 -7.38
CA GLU A 44 -2.83 1.91 -7.72
C GLU A 44 -3.15 2.39 -9.14
N LYS A 45 -3.09 1.49 -10.14
CA LYS A 45 -3.46 1.79 -11.53
C LYS A 45 -4.92 2.22 -11.70
N SER A 46 -5.82 1.76 -10.82
CA SER A 46 -7.24 2.14 -10.87
C SER A 46 -7.53 3.52 -10.27
N LEU A 47 -6.58 4.09 -9.52
CA LEU A 47 -6.75 5.41 -8.89
C LEU A 47 -6.40 6.58 -9.82
N GLY A 48 -5.72 6.33 -10.95
CA GLY A 48 -5.31 7.34 -11.93
C GLY A 48 -3.81 7.55 -11.93
#